data_AF-A0A9E5QJJ3-F1
#
_entry.id   AF-A0A9E5QJJ3-F1
#
_cell.length_a   1.000
_cell.length_b   1.000
_cell.length_c   1.000
_cell.angle_alpha   90.00
_cell.angle_beta   90.00
_cell.angle_gamma   90.00
#
_symmetry.space_group_name_H-M   'P 1'
#
loop_
_entity.id
_entity.type
_entity.pdbx_description
1 polymer ?
#
loop_
_entity_poly.entity_id
_entity_poly.type
_entity_poly.pdbx_seq_one_letter_code
_entity_poly.pdbx_strand_id
1 'polypeptide(L)'
;MAEIRNLAVFCDFENVALGVREAKYDRFDISKVLERLLVKGSIVVKKAYCDWERYKEFKAPMHQASFELIEIPHVRMSGKNSADIRMVVDALDLCYTKSHVDTFVIVSGDSDFSPLVSKLRENAKTVIGIGVKKSTSDLLIANCDEFIYYDDLVRELPKRQPARKAEGKPAAAAKEKDKEKDRERDNGGGAGKKQEAFDLVLETIDDLVDERGVEETLWGSMVKQAIKRRKPGFSESYYGYRSFNQLLEELEDKGLVDLERDDKSGGYTIRSVAPAED
;
A
#
# COMPACT_ATOMS: atom_id res chain seq x y z
N MET A 1 23.68 -0.29 -4.00
CA MET A 1 22.44 0.40 -3.58
C MET A 1 21.30 -0.31 -4.27
N ALA A 2 20.28 -0.78 -3.56
CA ALA A 2 19.11 -1.36 -4.20
C ALA A 2 18.44 -0.28 -5.07
N GLU A 3 18.33 -0.52 -6.37
CA GLU A 3 17.74 0.41 -7.32
C GLU A 3 16.24 0.53 -7.03
N ILE A 4 15.76 1.76 -6.78
CA ILE A 4 14.35 2.00 -6.47
C ILE A 4 13.58 1.89 -7.78
N ARG A 5 12.64 0.94 -7.87
CA ARG A 5 11.79 0.75 -9.04
C ARG A 5 10.82 1.91 -9.20
N ASN A 6 10.65 2.41 -10.42
CA ASN A 6 9.62 3.40 -10.73
C ASN A 6 8.35 2.71 -11.26
N LEU A 7 7.22 3.02 -10.63
CA LEU A 7 5.92 2.43 -10.89
C LEU A 7 5.02 3.40 -11.64
N ALA A 8 4.32 2.89 -12.65
CA ALA A 8 3.21 3.56 -13.30
C ALA A 8 1.91 2.82 -13.03
N VAL A 9 0.94 3.47 -12.40
CA VAL A 9 -0.34 2.90 -12.00
C VAL A 9 -1.43 3.30 -12.99
N PHE A 10 -2.05 2.30 -13.59
CA PHE A 10 -3.18 2.41 -14.51
C PHE A 10 -4.38 1.72 -13.88
N CYS A 11 -5.40 2.50 -13.54
CA CYS A 11 -6.58 2.03 -12.82
C CYS A 11 -7.81 2.06 -13.71
N ASP A 12 -8.34 0.89 -14.01
CA ASP A 12 -9.67 0.72 -14.58
C ASP A 12 -10.68 0.79 -13.43
N PHE A 13 -11.16 2.01 -13.18
CA PHE A 13 -11.95 2.27 -12.00
C PHE A 13 -13.33 1.59 -12.07
N GLU A 14 -13.91 1.50 -13.27
CA GLU A 14 -15.23 0.89 -13.44
C GLU A 14 -15.21 -0.59 -13.10
N ASN A 15 -14.21 -1.33 -13.60
CA ASN A 15 -14.06 -2.76 -13.32
C ASN A 15 -13.86 -3.02 -11.82
N VAL A 16 -12.98 -2.25 -11.18
CA VAL A 16 -12.69 -2.39 -9.75
C VAL A 16 -13.90 -2.01 -8.90
N ALA A 17 -14.58 -0.90 -9.22
CA ALA A 17 -15.77 -0.47 -8.48
C ALA A 17 -16.93 -1.47 -8.61
N LEU A 18 -17.11 -2.07 -9.80
CA LEU A 18 -18.09 -3.15 -9.99
C LEU A 18 -17.72 -4.39 -9.16
N GLY A 19 -16.46 -4.83 -9.22
CA GLY A 19 -16.01 -6.00 -8.45
C GLY A 19 -16.15 -5.84 -6.93
N VAL A 20 -15.88 -4.64 -6.40
CA VAL A 20 -16.06 -4.33 -4.97
C VAL A 20 -17.54 -4.35 -4.56
N ARG A 21 -18.43 -3.81 -5.41
CA ARG A 21 -19.88 -3.83 -5.17
C ARG A 21 -20.43 -5.26 -5.18
N GLU A 22 -20.00 -6.09 -6.12
CA GLU A 22 -20.40 -7.50 -6.20
C GLU A 22 -19.88 -8.33 -5.02
N ALA A 23 -18.68 -8.03 -4.54
CA ALA A 23 -18.09 -8.65 -3.36
C ALA A 23 -18.69 -8.18 -2.02
N LYS A 24 -19.62 -7.22 -2.03
CA LYS A 24 -20.29 -6.63 -0.85
C LYS A 24 -19.34 -5.93 0.14
N TYR A 25 -18.26 -5.33 -0.36
CA TYR A 25 -17.43 -4.45 0.45
C TYR A 25 -18.03 -3.04 0.52
N ASP A 26 -17.90 -2.37 1.66
CA ASP A 26 -18.60 -1.10 1.91
C ASP A 26 -18.21 -0.01 0.90
N ARG A 27 -16.91 0.15 0.58
CA ARG A 27 -16.38 1.04 -0.49
C ARG A 27 -14.98 0.62 -0.95
N PHE A 28 -14.66 0.94 -2.20
CA PHE A 28 -13.28 0.88 -2.70
C PHE A 28 -12.45 2.03 -2.11
N ASP A 29 -11.41 1.66 -1.37
CA ASP A 29 -10.36 2.53 -0.86
C ASP A 29 -9.06 2.36 -1.64
N ILE A 30 -8.71 3.38 -2.42
CA ILE A 30 -7.49 3.45 -3.22
C ILE A 30 -6.23 3.60 -2.34
N SER A 31 -6.37 4.12 -1.12
CA SER A 31 -5.23 4.38 -0.21
C SER A 31 -4.53 3.08 0.14
N LYS A 32 -5.29 2.01 0.39
CA LYS A 32 -4.76 0.66 0.64
C LYS A 32 -3.92 0.11 -0.51
N VAL A 33 -4.37 0.36 -1.74
CA VAL A 33 -3.61 -0.01 -2.94
C VAL A 33 -2.29 0.77 -3.00
N LEU A 34 -2.35 2.09 -2.78
CA LEU A 34 -1.15 2.92 -2.79
C LEU A 34 -0.16 2.54 -1.68
N GLU A 35 -0.63 2.29 -0.45
CA GLU A 35 0.21 1.87 0.69
C GLU A 35 1.00 0.61 0.38
N ARG A 36 0.37 -0.38 -0.27
CA ARG A 36 1.05 -1.60 -0.72
C ARG A 36 2.06 -1.33 -1.82
N LEU A 37 1.72 -0.51 -2.82
CA LEU A 37 2.61 -0.19 -3.94
C LEU A 37 3.83 0.66 -3.53
N LEU A 38 3.69 1.51 -2.50
CA LEU A 38 4.76 2.37 -2.02
C LEU A 38 5.90 1.60 -1.34
N VAL A 39 5.67 0.36 -0.90
CA VAL A 39 6.72 -0.56 -0.44
C VAL A 39 7.58 -1.00 -1.62
N LYS A 40 6.90 -1.37 -2.72
CA LYS A 40 7.50 -1.95 -3.93
C LYS A 40 8.39 -0.98 -4.70
N GLY A 41 8.04 0.31 -4.70
CA GLY A 41 8.81 1.31 -5.42
C GLY A 41 8.24 2.72 -5.32
N SER A 42 8.73 3.60 -6.19
CA SER A 42 8.30 4.99 -6.29
C SER A 42 7.22 5.11 -7.35
N ILE A 43 6.04 5.59 -7.00
CA ILE A 43 4.95 5.78 -7.96
C ILE A 43 5.16 7.12 -8.70
N VAL A 44 5.49 7.05 -9.98
CA VAL A 44 5.78 8.23 -10.82
C VAL A 44 4.62 8.63 -11.73
N VAL A 45 3.71 7.69 -12.04
CA VAL A 45 2.51 7.95 -12.84
C VAL A 45 1.30 7.30 -12.16
N LYS A 46 0.18 8.02 -12.12
CA LYS A 46 -1.11 7.54 -11.60
C LYS A 46 -2.23 8.02 -12.52
N LYS A 47 -2.85 7.12 -13.27
CA LYS A 47 -3.99 7.41 -14.15
C LYS A 47 -5.17 6.52 -13.80
N ALA A 48 -6.36 7.10 -13.78
CA ALA A 48 -7.60 6.37 -13.55
C ALA A 48 -8.61 6.67 -14.67
N TYR A 49 -9.20 5.62 -15.23
CA TYR A 49 -10.11 5.68 -16.38
C TYR A 49 -11.52 5.33 -15.93
N CYS A 50 -12.47 6.22 -16.18
CA CYS A 50 -13.85 6.07 -15.72
C CYS A 50 -14.81 7.03 -16.43
N ASP A 51 -16.10 6.69 -16.51
CA ASP A 51 -17.17 7.68 -16.64
C ASP A 51 -17.40 8.35 -15.28
N TRP A 52 -16.65 9.41 -14.98
CA TRP A 52 -16.68 10.00 -13.66
C TRP A 52 -17.97 10.79 -13.39
N GLU A 53 -18.78 11.06 -14.41
CA GLU A 53 -20.14 11.57 -14.22
C GLU A 53 -21.03 10.53 -13.50
N ARG A 54 -20.76 9.23 -13.68
CA ARG A 54 -21.45 8.14 -12.98
C ARG A 54 -20.87 7.85 -11.59
N TYR A 55 -19.59 8.13 -11.38
CA TYR A 55 -18.84 7.81 -10.15
C TYR A 55 -18.33 9.08 -9.43
N LYS A 56 -19.20 10.10 -9.30
CA LYS A 56 -18.83 11.43 -8.76
C LYS A 56 -18.29 11.36 -7.34
N GLU A 57 -18.80 10.46 -6.52
CA GLU A 57 -18.40 10.28 -5.13
C GLU A 57 -16.94 9.84 -4.98
N PHE A 58 -16.36 9.23 -6.03
CA PHE A 58 -14.97 8.78 -6.04
C PHE A 58 -14.00 9.79 -6.66
N LYS A 59 -14.48 10.84 -7.32
CA LYS A 59 -13.62 11.92 -7.89
C LYS A 59 -12.73 12.54 -6.82
N ALA A 60 -13.30 12.93 -5.69
CA ALA A 60 -12.57 13.63 -4.63
C ALA A 60 -11.46 12.74 -4.00
N PRO A 61 -11.74 11.51 -3.54
CA PRO A 61 -10.70 10.60 -3.06
C PRO A 61 -9.58 10.33 -4.08
N MET A 62 -9.93 10.06 -5.34
CA MET A 62 -8.95 9.76 -6.39
C MET A 62 -8.07 10.98 -6.70
N HIS A 63 -8.66 12.17 -6.75
CA HIS A 63 -7.92 13.42 -6.93
C HIS A 63 -7.01 13.73 -5.74
N GLN A 64 -7.47 13.51 -4.50
CA GLN A 64 -6.63 13.65 -3.29
C GLN A 64 -5.44 12.67 -3.32
N ALA A 65 -5.64 11.47 -3.86
CA ALA A 65 -4.59 10.48 -4.10
C ALA A 65 -3.65 10.83 -5.27
N SER A 66 -3.83 12.00 -5.90
CA SER A 66 -3.05 12.53 -7.03
C SER A 66 -3.14 11.68 -8.30
N PHE A 67 -4.30 11.08 -8.57
CA PHE A 67 -4.57 10.47 -9.87
C PHE A 67 -4.96 11.51 -10.91
N GLU A 68 -4.42 11.36 -12.12
CA GLU A 68 -4.99 11.97 -13.32
C GLU A 68 -6.31 11.24 -13.64
N LEU A 69 -7.43 11.97 -13.57
CA LEU A 69 -8.76 11.43 -13.84
C LEU A 69 -9.07 11.55 -15.33
N ILE A 70 -8.99 10.43 -16.04
CA ILE A 70 -9.30 10.37 -17.47
C ILE A 70 -10.79 10.09 -17.63
N GLU A 71 -11.52 11.05 -18.18
CA GLU A 71 -12.96 10.95 -18.44
C GLU A 71 -13.23 10.12 -19.69
N ILE A 72 -14.04 9.07 -19.54
CA ILE A 72 -14.48 8.18 -20.62
C ILE A 72 -16.03 8.19 -20.66
N PRO A 73 -16.66 9.14 -21.37
CA PRO A 73 -18.11 9.24 -21.37
C PRO A 73 -18.77 8.10 -22.15
N HIS A 74 -19.76 7.44 -21.56
CA HIS A 74 -20.56 6.42 -22.23
C HIS A 74 -21.58 7.02 -23.20
N VAL A 75 -21.11 7.48 -24.37
CA VAL A 75 -21.97 8.12 -25.39
C VAL A 75 -22.91 7.16 -26.13
N ARG A 76 -22.69 5.83 -26.10
CA ARG A 76 -23.59 4.79 -26.65
C ARG A 76 -23.47 3.47 -25.85
N MET A 77 -24.45 2.57 -26.01
CA MET A 77 -24.52 1.22 -25.38
C MET A 77 -23.24 0.37 -25.51
N SER A 78 -22.36 0.64 -26.48
CA SER A 78 -21.10 -0.07 -26.73
C SER A 78 -19.86 0.58 -26.08
N GLY A 79 -20.04 1.57 -25.19
CA GLY A 79 -18.95 2.39 -24.65
C GLY A 79 -17.96 1.67 -23.72
N LYS A 80 -18.25 0.43 -23.28
CA LYS A 80 -17.47 -0.31 -22.28
C LYS A 80 -15.99 -0.46 -22.67
N ASN A 81 -15.71 -0.84 -23.92
CA ASN A 81 -14.32 -1.06 -24.38
C ASN A 81 -13.52 0.25 -24.56
N SER A 82 -14.14 1.42 -24.46
CA SER A 82 -13.44 2.70 -24.69
C SER A 82 -12.40 2.97 -23.60
N ALA A 83 -12.72 2.63 -22.34
CA ALA A 83 -11.83 2.82 -21.21
C ALA A 83 -10.61 1.90 -21.37
N ASP A 84 -10.86 0.61 -21.65
CA ASP A 84 -9.81 -0.40 -21.81
C ASP A 84 -8.85 -0.04 -22.94
N ILE A 85 -9.38 0.29 -24.12
CA ILE A 85 -8.56 0.69 -25.28
C ILE A 85 -7.74 1.93 -24.94
N ARG A 86 -8.36 2.94 -24.30
CA ARG A 86 -7.64 4.16 -23.95
C ARG A 86 -6.52 3.89 -22.95
N MET A 87 -6.77 3.06 -21.94
CA MET A 87 -5.78 2.66 -20.95
C MET A 87 -4.62 1.90 -21.60
N VAL A 88 -4.89 0.98 -22.51
CA VAL A 88 -3.88 0.23 -23.26
C VAL A 88 -2.99 1.16 -24.09
N VAL A 89 -3.58 2.11 -24.80
CA VAL A 89 -2.84 3.08 -25.62
C VAL A 89 -1.92 3.94 -24.75
N ASP A 90 -2.44 4.52 -23.67
CA ASP A 90 -1.67 5.36 -22.76
C ASP A 90 -0.53 4.58 -22.06
N ALA A 91 -0.77 3.31 -21.70
CA ALA A 91 0.24 2.46 -21.06
C ALA A 91 1.39 2.11 -22.02
N LEU A 92 1.07 1.76 -23.27
CA LEU A 92 2.08 1.48 -24.29
C LEU A 92 2.86 2.73 -24.70
N ASP A 93 2.20 3.88 -24.83
CA ASP A 93 2.88 5.16 -25.07
C ASP A 93 3.88 5.48 -23.94
N LEU A 94 3.46 5.32 -22.69
CA LEU A 94 4.36 5.51 -21.55
C LEU A 94 5.53 4.52 -21.57
N CYS A 95 5.28 3.26 -21.88
CA CYS A 95 6.30 2.22 -21.98
C CYS A 95 7.39 2.57 -22.99
N TYR A 96 7.03 3.12 -24.14
CA TYR A 96 8.00 3.49 -25.18
C TYR A 96 8.65 4.85 -24.96
N THR A 97 7.94 5.81 -24.36
CA THR A 97 8.44 7.19 -24.22
C THR A 97 9.19 7.45 -22.92
N LYS A 98 8.93 6.67 -21.86
CA LYS A 98 9.51 6.86 -20.52
C LYS A 98 10.28 5.61 -20.09
N SER A 99 11.51 5.49 -20.57
CA SER A 99 12.39 4.34 -20.28
C SER A 99 12.62 4.08 -18.79
N HIS A 100 12.62 5.12 -17.97
CA HIS A 100 12.82 5.06 -16.51
C HIS A 100 11.64 4.45 -15.74
N VAL A 101 10.52 4.12 -16.38
CA VAL A 101 9.41 3.39 -15.75
C VAL A 101 9.67 1.91 -15.88
N ASP A 102 9.91 1.22 -14.78
CA ASP A 102 10.34 -0.19 -14.76
C ASP A 102 9.17 -1.14 -14.53
N THR A 103 8.15 -0.67 -13.79
CA THR A 103 7.03 -1.48 -13.33
C THR A 103 5.70 -0.83 -13.69
N PHE A 104 4.82 -1.62 -14.31
CA PHE A 104 3.46 -1.21 -14.65
C PHE A 104 2.49 -1.92 -13.73
N VAL A 105 1.64 -1.14 -13.07
CA VAL A 105 0.59 -1.67 -12.20
C VAL A 105 -0.75 -1.52 -12.92
N ILE A 106 -1.42 -2.63 -13.18
CA ILE A 106 -2.76 -2.67 -13.78
C ILE A 106 -3.76 -2.98 -12.67
N VAL A 107 -4.58 -2.01 -12.31
CA VAL A 107 -5.66 -2.18 -11.34
C VAL A 107 -6.93 -2.52 -12.13
N SER A 108 -7.13 -3.80 -12.41
CA SER A 108 -8.32 -4.39 -13.06
C SER A 108 -8.35 -5.91 -12.83
N GLY A 109 -9.54 -6.51 -12.86
CA GLY A 109 -9.72 -7.97 -12.90
C GLY A 109 -9.91 -8.53 -14.30
N ASP A 110 -9.99 -7.69 -15.34
CA ASP A 110 -10.37 -8.11 -16.69
C ASP A 110 -9.25 -8.82 -17.47
N SER A 111 -9.56 -9.99 -18.04
CA SER A 111 -8.64 -10.70 -18.93
C SER A 111 -8.35 -9.99 -20.23
N ASP A 112 -9.15 -9.01 -20.65
CA ASP A 112 -8.93 -8.24 -21.87
C ASP A 112 -7.62 -7.43 -21.82
N PHE A 113 -7.02 -7.23 -20.64
CA PHE A 113 -5.69 -6.62 -20.48
C PHE A 113 -4.52 -7.60 -20.69
N SER A 114 -4.76 -8.91 -20.85
CA SER A 114 -3.69 -9.91 -21.06
C SER A 114 -2.74 -9.59 -22.23
N PRO A 115 -3.21 -9.07 -23.39
CA PRO A 115 -2.32 -8.64 -24.47
C PRO A 115 -1.43 -7.46 -24.08
N LEU A 116 -1.95 -6.51 -23.29
CA LEU A 116 -1.16 -5.39 -22.75
C LEU A 116 -0.06 -5.91 -21.82
N VAL A 117 -0.40 -6.79 -20.89
CA VAL A 117 0.57 -7.43 -19.98
C VAL A 117 1.68 -8.12 -20.78
N SER A 118 1.30 -8.91 -21.80
CA SER A 118 2.25 -9.60 -22.67
C SER A 118 3.18 -8.62 -23.38
N LYS A 119 2.65 -7.50 -23.90
CA LYS A 119 3.45 -6.50 -24.61
C LYS A 119 4.38 -5.72 -23.68
N LEU A 120 3.96 -5.42 -22.46
CA LEU A 120 4.80 -4.79 -21.45
C LEU A 120 5.97 -5.70 -21.06
N ARG A 121 5.70 -7.00 -20.86
CA ARG A 121 6.73 -8.01 -20.56
C ARG A 121 7.69 -8.22 -21.73
N GLU A 122 7.20 -8.21 -22.97
CA GLU A 122 8.05 -8.21 -24.18
C GLU A 122 9.03 -7.02 -24.19
N ASN A 123 8.64 -5.89 -23.60
CA ASN A 123 9.48 -4.70 -23.43
C ASN A 123 10.29 -4.69 -22.12
N ALA A 124 10.50 -5.85 -21.50
CA ALA A 124 11.24 -6.03 -20.25
C ALA A 124 10.72 -5.20 -19.08
N LYS A 125 9.41 -4.91 -19.05
CA LYS A 125 8.74 -4.27 -17.92
C LYS A 125 8.16 -5.33 -16.98
N THR A 126 8.26 -5.07 -15.68
CA THR A 126 7.57 -5.87 -14.67
C THR A 126 6.10 -5.45 -14.62
N VAL A 127 5.18 -6.40 -14.54
CA VAL A 127 3.74 -6.12 -14.48
C VAL A 127 3.13 -6.66 -13.19
N ILE A 128 2.51 -5.77 -12.43
CA ILE A 128 1.76 -6.09 -11.21
C ILE A 128 0.27 -5.94 -11.50
N GLY A 129 -0.49 -7.02 -11.38
CA GLY A 129 -1.95 -6.99 -11.44
C GLY A 129 -2.55 -6.72 -10.06
N ILE A 130 -3.61 -5.92 -9.99
CA ILE A 130 -4.41 -5.72 -8.78
C ILE A 130 -5.88 -5.86 -9.12
N GLY A 131 -6.59 -6.76 -8.44
CA GLY A 131 -8.00 -6.98 -8.70
C GLY A 131 -8.73 -7.68 -7.55
N VAL A 132 -10.06 -7.71 -7.62
CA VAL A 132 -10.91 -8.36 -6.62
C VAL A 132 -10.98 -9.86 -6.91
N LYS A 133 -10.71 -10.71 -5.93
CA LYS A 133 -10.54 -12.16 -6.10
C LYS A 133 -11.69 -12.86 -6.83
N LYS A 134 -12.93 -12.42 -6.61
CA LYS A 134 -14.12 -12.99 -7.25
C LYS A 134 -14.41 -12.47 -8.67
N SER A 135 -13.76 -11.38 -9.05
CA SER A 135 -14.01 -10.66 -10.31
C SER A 135 -12.77 -10.64 -11.21
N THR A 136 -11.69 -11.31 -10.80
CA THR A 136 -10.45 -11.42 -11.55
C THR A 136 -10.40 -12.73 -12.32
N SER A 137 -10.03 -12.67 -13.59
CA SER A 137 -9.77 -13.85 -14.42
C SER A 137 -8.41 -14.51 -14.14
N ASP A 138 -8.39 -15.85 -14.04
CA ASP A 138 -7.14 -16.63 -13.90
C ASP A 138 -6.14 -16.35 -15.03
N LEU A 139 -6.63 -16.01 -16.23
CA LEU A 139 -5.79 -15.68 -17.37
C LEU A 139 -4.98 -14.40 -17.12
N LEU A 140 -5.59 -13.37 -16.52
CA LEU A 140 -4.87 -12.14 -16.19
C LEU A 140 -3.80 -12.42 -15.13
N ILE A 141 -4.17 -13.18 -14.09
CA ILE A 141 -3.29 -13.54 -12.97
C ILE A 141 -2.05 -14.27 -13.48
N ALA A 142 -2.24 -15.27 -14.35
CA ALA A 142 -1.14 -16.06 -14.90
C ALA A 142 -0.21 -15.26 -15.84
N ASN A 143 -0.70 -14.16 -16.43
CA ASN A 143 0.10 -13.34 -17.35
C ASN A 143 0.96 -12.30 -16.62
N CYS A 144 0.54 -11.82 -15.45
CA CYS A 144 1.28 -10.87 -14.63
C CYS A 144 2.50 -11.51 -13.95
N ASP A 145 3.52 -10.71 -13.65
CA ASP A 145 4.68 -11.18 -12.90
C ASP A 145 4.36 -11.28 -11.40
N GLU A 146 3.48 -10.40 -10.91
CA GLU A 146 2.91 -10.44 -9.56
C GLU A 146 1.41 -10.11 -9.63
N PHE A 147 0.59 -10.73 -8.78
CA PHE A 147 -0.82 -10.39 -8.64
C PHE A 147 -1.20 -10.17 -7.18
N ILE A 148 -1.81 -9.02 -6.87
CA ILE A 148 -2.23 -8.64 -5.52
C ILE A 148 -3.76 -8.59 -5.49
N TYR A 149 -4.37 -9.38 -4.62
CA TYR A 149 -5.82 -9.32 -4.44
C TYR A 149 -6.21 -8.14 -3.56
N TYR A 150 -7.16 -7.35 -4.05
CA TYR A 150 -7.71 -6.23 -3.29
C TYR A 150 -8.33 -6.68 -1.96
N ASP A 151 -8.97 -7.85 -1.95
CA ASP A 151 -9.53 -8.48 -0.76
C ASP A 151 -8.52 -8.61 0.36
N ASP A 152 -7.25 -8.92 0.05
CA ASP A 152 -6.20 -9.12 1.04
C ASP A 152 -5.68 -7.79 1.61
N LEU A 153 -5.87 -6.69 0.87
CA LEU A 153 -5.52 -5.33 1.32
C LEU A 153 -6.58 -4.73 2.26
N VAL A 154 -7.84 -5.11 2.08
CA VAL A 154 -8.99 -4.59 2.85
C VAL A 154 -9.31 -5.48 4.04
N ARG A 155 -9.03 -6.77 3.95
CA ARG A 155 -9.01 -7.62 5.14
C ARG A 155 -7.89 -7.08 6.02
N GLU A 156 -8.27 -6.46 7.14
CA GLU A 156 -7.43 -6.54 8.32
C GLU A 156 -7.19 -8.03 8.52
N LEU A 157 -6.03 -8.54 8.08
CA LEU A 157 -5.52 -9.79 8.63
C LEU A 157 -5.69 -9.61 10.13
N PRO A 158 -6.45 -10.46 10.84
CA PRO A 158 -6.52 -10.36 12.27
C PRO A 158 -5.07 -10.49 12.74
N LYS A 159 -4.45 -9.35 13.08
CA LYS A 159 -3.22 -9.32 13.86
C LYS A 159 -3.54 -10.26 15.00
N ARG A 160 -2.80 -11.37 15.07
CA ARG A 160 -3.01 -12.50 15.96
C ARG A 160 -3.31 -11.95 17.35
N GLN A 161 -4.59 -11.80 17.69
CA GLN A 161 -4.97 -11.31 19.01
C GLN A 161 -4.68 -12.48 19.94
N PRO A 162 -3.86 -12.29 21.00
CA PRO A 162 -3.70 -13.34 21.99
C PRO A 162 -5.09 -13.67 22.54
N ALA A 163 -5.43 -14.96 22.49
CA ALA A 163 -6.70 -15.49 22.93
C ALA A 163 -6.94 -15.08 24.40
N ARG A 164 -7.78 -14.07 24.61
CA ARG A 164 -8.27 -13.74 25.95
C ARG A 164 -9.14 -14.91 26.41
N LYS A 165 -8.61 -15.68 27.36
CA LYS A 165 -9.37 -16.63 28.17
C LYS A 165 -10.62 -15.94 28.71
N ALA A 166 -11.76 -16.55 28.44
CA ALA A 166 -13.05 -16.16 28.97
C ALA A 166 -13.21 -16.69 30.40
N GLU A 167 -13.45 -15.80 31.37
CA GLU A 167 -14.16 -16.12 32.60
C GLU A 167 -15.10 -14.95 33.00
N GLY A 168 -16.39 -15.26 33.17
CA GLY A 168 -17.28 -14.67 34.19
C GLY A 168 -17.89 -13.27 34.01
N LYS A 169 -19.13 -13.20 33.52
CA LYS A 169 -20.12 -12.09 33.63
C LYS A 169 -20.72 -11.96 35.07
N PRO A 170 -21.62 -10.99 35.44
CA PRO A 170 -22.33 -9.97 34.63
C PRO A 170 -22.48 -8.52 35.19
N ALA A 171 -22.71 -7.59 34.25
CA ALA A 171 -23.58 -6.40 34.21
C ALA A 171 -24.02 -5.63 35.49
N ALA A 172 -23.75 -4.32 35.51
CA ALA A 172 -24.78 -3.26 35.61
C ALA A 172 -24.20 -1.85 35.36
N ALA A 173 -25.10 -0.94 35.00
CA ALA A 173 -24.98 0.53 34.96
C ALA A 173 -24.33 1.18 33.72
N ALA A 174 -25.14 1.30 32.67
CA ALA A 174 -25.12 2.45 31.78
C ALA A 174 -25.51 3.72 32.55
N LYS A 175 -24.62 4.73 32.55
CA LYS A 175 -24.86 6.19 32.53
C LYS A 175 -23.66 6.90 33.17
N GLU A 176 -22.72 7.33 32.32
CA GLU A 176 -21.92 8.54 32.50
C GLU A 176 -21.03 8.74 31.25
N LYS A 177 -21.69 8.89 30.09
CA LYS A 177 -21.08 9.48 28.90
C LYS A 177 -21.34 10.98 28.95
N ASP A 178 -20.48 11.73 29.64
CA ASP A 178 -20.18 13.16 29.38
C ASP A 178 -19.27 13.73 30.47
N LYS A 179 -18.01 13.25 30.54
CA LYS A 179 -16.92 13.96 31.25
C LYS A 179 -15.51 13.42 30.99
N GLU A 180 -15.27 12.85 29.81
CA GLU A 180 -13.96 12.29 29.44
C GLU A 180 -13.46 12.84 28.09
N LYS A 181 -13.63 14.15 27.88
CA LYS A 181 -13.06 14.87 26.72
C LYS A 181 -12.21 16.10 27.07
N ASP A 182 -11.90 16.31 28.34
CA ASP A 182 -11.07 17.44 28.80
C ASP A 182 -9.96 17.03 29.79
N ARG A 183 -9.53 15.77 29.78
CA ARG A 183 -8.39 15.28 30.62
C ARG A 183 -7.29 14.53 29.85
N GLU A 184 -7.17 14.75 28.54
CA GLU A 184 -6.00 14.31 27.74
C GLU A 184 -5.16 15.49 27.22
N ARG A 185 -5.18 16.60 27.96
CA ARG A 185 -4.27 17.73 27.74
C ARG A 185 -3.49 18.06 29.01
N ASP A 186 -2.81 17.07 29.57
CA ASP A 186 -1.55 17.28 30.28
C ASP A 186 -0.95 15.92 30.68
N ASN A 187 0.34 15.73 30.41
CA ASN A 187 1.18 14.56 30.77
C ASN A 187 1.17 13.26 29.93
N GLY A 188 1.27 13.34 28.60
CA GLY A 188 1.53 12.12 27.78
C GLY A 188 2.16 12.29 26.38
N GLY A 189 2.46 13.51 25.94
CA GLY A 189 2.74 13.81 24.53
C GLY A 189 4.03 13.23 23.93
N GLY A 190 4.97 12.75 24.75
CA GLY A 190 6.25 12.18 24.28
C GLY A 190 6.20 10.66 24.07
N ALA A 191 5.63 9.91 25.01
CA ALA A 191 5.62 8.45 24.97
C ALA A 191 4.69 7.90 23.88
N GLY A 192 3.51 8.51 23.69
CA GLY A 192 2.58 8.10 22.63
C GLY A 192 3.13 8.33 21.23
N LYS A 193 3.90 9.41 21.02
CA LYS A 193 4.55 9.69 19.73
C LYS A 193 5.67 8.72 19.43
N LYS A 194 6.50 8.39 20.44
CA LYS A 194 7.55 7.37 20.26
C LYS A 194 6.96 6.02 19.88
N GLN A 195 5.85 5.63 20.52
CA GLN A 195 5.16 4.39 20.17
C GLN A 195 4.63 4.41 18.73
N GLU A 196 4.01 5.51 18.29
CA GLU A 196 3.56 5.67 16.89
C GLU A 196 4.73 5.52 15.89
N ALA A 197 5.93 6.00 16.24
CA ALA A 197 7.11 5.83 15.40
C ALA A 197 7.56 4.37 15.33
N PHE A 198 7.54 3.65 16.45
CA PHE A 198 7.87 2.23 16.49
C PHE A 198 6.90 1.40 15.67
N ASP A 199 5.60 1.61 15.86
CA ASP A 199 4.56 0.88 15.13
C ASP A 199 4.71 1.08 13.61
N LEU A 200 4.98 2.32 13.18
CA LEU A 200 5.21 2.65 11.77
C LEU A 200 6.48 1.97 11.19
N VAL A 201 7.56 1.90 11.98
CA VAL A 201 8.80 1.24 11.55
C VAL A 201 8.60 -0.26 11.45
N LEU A 202 8.03 -0.89 12.48
CA LEU A 202 7.80 -2.34 12.52
C LEU A 202 6.85 -2.77 11.40
N GLU A 203 5.73 -2.07 11.21
CA GLU A 203 4.80 -2.35 10.11
C GLU A 203 5.50 -2.26 8.75
N THR A 204 6.37 -1.25 8.57
CA THR A 204 7.11 -1.11 7.31
C THR A 204 8.19 -2.18 7.13
N ILE A 205 8.80 -2.67 8.22
CA ILE A 205 9.77 -3.77 8.16
C ILE A 205 9.05 -5.05 7.78
N ASP A 206 7.95 -5.40 8.46
CA ASP A 206 7.16 -6.61 8.16
C ASP A 206 6.72 -6.62 6.69
N ASP A 207 6.22 -5.49 6.18
CA ASP A 207 5.83 -5.35 4.77
C ASP A 207 7.00 -5.53 3.78
N LEU A 208 8.20 -5.09 4.15
CA LEU A 208 9.41 -5.24 3.34
C LEU A 208 9.95 -6.68 3.38
N VAL A 209 9.87 -7.35 4.52
CA VAL A 209 10.23 -8.79 4.66
C VAL A 209 9.29 -9.64 3.80
N ASP A 210 7.98 -9.39 3.88
CA ASP A 210 6.97 -10.11 3.09
C ASP A 210 7.18 -9.91 1.58
N GLU A 211 7.69 -8.76 1.15
CA GLU A 211 7.97 -8.49 -0.26
C GLU A 211 9.26 -9.15 -0.77
N ARG A 212 10.31 -9.21 0.05
CA ARG A 212 11.66 -9.64 -0.37
C ARG A 212 11.99 -11.08 -0.03
N GLY A 213 11.22 -11.70 0.87
CA GLY A 213 11.51 -13.01 1.44
C GLY A 213 12.41 -12.92 2.67
N VAL A 214 12.23 -13.87 3.60
CA VAL A 214 12.82 -13.90 4.96
C VAL A 214 14.36 -13.89 4.97
N GLU A 215 15.02 -14.19 3.85
CA GLU A 215 16.48 -14.30 3.76
C GLU A 215 17.21 -13.03 3.29
N GLU A 216 16.49 -11.98 2.84
CA GLU A 216 17.15 -10.73 2.38
C GLU A 216 17.48 -9.78 3.53
N THR A 217 18.74 -9.33 3.59
CA THR A 217 19.18 -8.30 4.53
C THR A 217 18.47 -6.97 4.28
N LEU A 218 17.72 -6.48 5.26
CA LEU A 218 17.04 -5.19 5.16
C LEU A 218 17.95 -4.05 5.61
N TRP A 219 18.06 -3.00 4.79
CA TRP A 219 18.87 -1.84 5.10
C TRP A 219 18.00 -0.77 5.77
N GLY A 220 18.45 -0.17 6.88
CA GLY A 220 17.71 0.88 7.57
C GLY A 220 17.39 2.09 6.67
N SER A 221 18.25 2.38 5.70
CA SER A 221 18.01 3.42 4.69
C SER A 221 16.81 3.10 3.78
N MET A 222 16.61 1.82 3.44
CA MET A 222 15.48 1.35 2.65
C MET A 222 14.17 1.46 3.44
N VAL A 223 14.18 1.05 4.71
CA VAL A 223 13.03 1.20 5.62
C VAL A 223 12.64 2.67 5.73
N LYS A 224 13.61 3.55 5.97
CA LYS A 224 13.39 5.01 6.02
C LYS A 224 12.78 5.55 4.72
N GLN A 225 13.27 5.10 3.56
CA GLN A 225 12.73 5.52 2.26
C GLN A 225 11.30 5.00 2.04
N ALA A 226 10.98 3.78 2.46
CA ALA A 226 9.62 3.24 2.41
C ALA A 226 8.66 4.02 3.35
N ILE A 227 9.10 4.33 4.57
CA ILE A 227 8.34 5.16 5.52
C ILE A 227 8.07 6.55 4.93
N LYS A 228 9.08 7.22 4.37
CA LYS A 228 8.89 8.55 3.75
C LYS A 228 7.98 8.52 2.53
N ARG A 229 7.91 7.40 1.81
CA ARG A 229 6.95 7.21 0.70
C ARG A 229 5.52 7.07 1.23
N ARG A 230 5.31 6.29 2.29
CA ARG A 230 4.00 6.11 2.97
C ARG A 230 3.53 7.38 3.69
N LYS A 231 4.45 8.07 4.36
CA LYS A 231 4.22 9.27 5.16
C LYS A 231 5.23 10.36 4.78
N PRO A 232 4.96 11.18 3.74
CA PRO A 232 5.86 12.22 3.25
C PRO A 232 6.28 13.26 4.31
N GLY A 233 5.49 13.43 5.38
CA GLY A 233 5.82 14.30 6.52
C GLY A 233 6.64 13.64 7.63
N PHE A 234 7.09 12.38 7.47
CA PHE A 234 7.87 11.69 8.49
C PHE A 234 9.20 12.43 8.76
N SER A 235 9.38 12.82 10.02
CA SER A 235 10.60 13.42 10.53
C SER A 235 10.92 12.80 11.90
N GLU A 236 12.14 12.31 12.06
CA GLU A 236 12.62 11.70 13.29
C GLU A 236 12.49 12.67 14.47
N SER A 237 12.75 13.96 14.22
CA SER A 237 12.63 15.03 15.22
C SER A 237 11.21 15.21 15.74
N TYR A 238 10.18 14.96 14.91
CA TYR A 238 8.79 15.03 15.34
C TYR A 238 8.47 13.95 16.39
N TYR A 239 9.16 12.81 16.29
CA TYR A 239 9.05 11.67 17.18
C TYR A 239 10.07 11.69 18.35
N GLY A 240 10.88 12.74 18.45
CA GLY A 240 11.86 12.92 19.53
C GLY A 240 13.24 12.31 19.26
N TYR A 241 13.54 11.93 18.01
CA TYR A 241 14.80 11.33 17.59
C TYR A 241 15.65 12.31 16.78
N ARG A 242 16.97 12.29 17.00
CA ARG A 242 17.93 13.12 16.24
C ARG A 242 18.26 12.52 14.87
N SER A 243 18.13 11.21 14.72
CA SER A 243 18.39 10.48 13.48
C SER A 243 17.54 9.21 13.42
N PHE A 244 17.39 8.65 12.23
CA PHE A 244 16.72 7.35 12.05
C PHE A 244 17.50 6.22 12.72
N ASN A 245 18.83 6.33 12.74
CA ASN A 245 19.68 5.38 13.44
C ASN A 245 19.35 5.32 14.94
N GLN A 246 19.14 6.48 15.58
CA GLN A 246 18.73 6.53 16.99
C GLN A 246 17.35 5.89 17.23
N LEU A 247 16.44 5.99 16.25
CA LEU A 247 15.14 5.33 16.32
C LEU A 247 15.27 3.80 16.22
N LEU A 248 16.15 3.31 15.33
CA LEU A 248 16.44 1.89 15.21
C LEU A 248 17.15 1.34 16.47
N GLU A 249 18.15 2.05 16.99
CA GLU A 249 18.85 1.69 18.22
C GLU A 249 17.88 1.54 19.41
N GLU A 250 16.90 2.46 19.57
CA GLU A 250 15.88 2.32 20.63
C GLU A 250 14.90 1.15 20.39
N LEU A 251 14.67 0.73 19.13
CA LEU A 251 13.91 -0.49 18.83
C LEU A 251 14.70 -1.75 19.19
N GLU A 252 16.02 -1.76 18.97
CA GLU A 252 16.92 -2.84 19.35
C GLU A 252 17.08 -2.95 20.87
N ASP A 253 17.26 -1.83 21.58
CA ASP A 253 17.30 -1.79 23.05
C ASP A 253 16.02 -2.36 23.68
N LYS A 254 14.90 -2.29 22.96
CA LYS A 254 13.59 -2.86 23.35
C LYS A 254 13.41 -4.31 22.90
N GLY A 255 14.39 -4.90 22.22
CA GLY A 255 14.34 -6.26 21.69
C GLY A 255 13.32 -6.45 20.58
N LEU A 256 12.92 -5.40 19.86
CA LEU A 256 11.92 -5.48 18.79
C LEU A 256 12.56 -5.83 17.44
N VAL A 257 13.82 -5.45 17.24
CA VAL A 257 14.60 -5.73 16.04
C VAL A 257 16.05 -6.03 16.41
N ASP A 258 16.72 -6.87 15.63
CA ASP A 258 18.17 -7.07 15.74
C ASP A 258 18.90 -6.26 14.66
N LEU A 259 19.83 -5.41 15.08
CA LEU A 259 20.62 -4.59 14.17
C LEU A 259 22.04 -5.13 14.03
N GLU A 260 22.57 -4.98 12.82
CA GLU A 260 23.99 -5.12 12.56
C GLU A 260 24.49 -3.83 11.96
N ARG A 261 25.60 -3.31 12.50
CA ARG A 261 26.21 -2.08 12.02
C ARG A 261 27.04 -2.36 10.77
N ASP A 262 26.78 -1.62 9.70
CA ASP A 262 27.59 -1.69 8.49
C ASP A 262 28.70 -0.64 8.53
N ASP A 263 29.94 -1.10 8.73
CA ASP A 263 31.13 -0.24 8.84
C ASP A 263 31.43 0.57 7.56
N LYS A 264 30.86 0.18 6.40
CA LYS A 264 31.08 0.87 5.11
C LYS A 264 30.13 2.05 4.90
N SER A 265 28.88 1.96 5.33
CA SER A 265 27.86 3.00 5.14
C SER A 265 27.58 3.84 6.40
N GLY A 266 28.06 3.41 7.57
CA GLY A 266 27.75 4.04 8.85
C GLY A 266 26.26 3.90 9.26
N GLY A 267 25.52 3.04 8.57
CA GLY A 267 24.12 2.71 8.82
C GLY A 267 23.95 1.34 9.47
N TYR A 268 22.69 0.93 9.63
CA TYR A 268 22.30 -0.36 10.18
C TYR A 268 21.61 -1.24 9.13
N THR A 269 21.88 -2.54 9.20
CA THR A 269 21.08 -3.61 8.59
C THR A 269 20.24 -4.30 9.66
N ILE A 270 19.03 -4.71 9.31
CA ILE A 270 18.05 -5.35 10.18
C ILE A 270 17.99 -6.83 9.82
N ARG A 271 18.31 -7.71 10.77
CA ARG A 271 18.42 -9.17 10.55
C ARG A 271 17.19 -9.96 10.97
N SER A 272 16.50 -9.52 12.02
CA SER A 272 15.30 -10.18 12.54
C SER A 272 14.39 -9.15 13.21
N VAL A 273 13.09 -9.32 13.04
CA VAL A 273 12.07 -8.72 13.91
C VAL A 273 11.78 -9.78 14.97
N ALA A 274 12.05 -9.50 16.24
CA ALA A 274 11.77 -10.47 17.28
C ALA A 274 10.25 -10.72 17.32
N PRO A 275 9.78 -11.98 17.39
CA PRO A 275 8.39 -12.22 17.74
C PRO A 275 8.17 -11.63 19.13
N ALA A 276 7.22 -10.69 19.26
CA ALA A 276 6.88 -10.10 20.55
C ALA A 276 6.66 -11.23 21.58
N GLU A 277 7.56 -11.34 22.56
CA GLU A 277 7.47 -12.34 23.62
C GLU A 277 6.24 -12.05 24.50
N ASP A 278 5.56 -13.14 24.87
CA ASP A 278 4.24 -13.23 25.53
C ASP A 278 4.04 -12.43 26.83
#